data_AF-A0A6A6T3Q2-F1
#
_entry.id   AF-A0A6A6T3Q2-F1
#
_cell.length_a   1.000
_cell.length_b   1.000
_cell.length_c   1.000
_cell.angle_alpha   90.00
_cell.angle_beta   90.00
_cell.angle_gamma   90.00
#
_symmetry.space_group_name_H-M   'P 1'
#
loop_
_entity.id
_entity.type
_entity.pdbx_description
1 polymer ?
#
loop_
_entity_poly.entity_id
_entity_poly.type
_entity_poly.pdbx_seq_one_letter_code
_entity_poly.pdbx_strand_id
1 'polypeptide(L)'
;MSGHDQRFQVHGWNNNQDIIVKADGEHSIKAPDGSTGAIIAIHDGQIGEQAEITKCGYMGNDFIDMSNICGAGGNMIVQQVGDNGTRKGDPKFMQHLNDAWHKASQHNKDELKSCIFTRNGNVVRMGAPKDFPQLENFVRSFADGKTYIGIGSWGGSPGNGNDNNQISDESPEALLGLVQQQRETPGLHKPLSHTLAVTDQGPGIHLTNKSNHEHDFVFYDNYWNGNGTAGANFDHPLKSVHLKPNASQFVPLPTSFKGRVQHGTQLPCTWVEFQLEASNDHAAHGDISLQQGRAIDTTVGNWNGGPNSAAIDYLNRVVGQKNAYIVGGTGVPDVASKDKRLAVVMY
;
A
#
# COMPACT_ATOMS: atom_id res chain seq x y z
N MET A 1 -9.78 -0.26 28.11
CA MET A 1 -9.08 -0.36 29.39
C MET A 1 -9.12 -1.82 29.81
N SER A 2 -7.97 -2.44 30.10
CA SER A 2 -7.93 -3.84 30.55
C SER A 2 -8.09 -3.90 32.06
N GLY A 3 -8.87 -4.86 32.57
CA GLY A 3 -9.01 -5.09 34.01
C GLY A 3 -7.82 -5.82 34.66
N HIS A 4 -6.74 -6.05 33.92
CA HIS A 4 -5.51 -6.67 34.41
C HIS A 4 -4.27 -6.02 33.78
N ASP A 5 -3.10 -6.29 34.35
CA ASP A 5 -1.82 -5.90 33.76
C ASP A 5 -1.70 -6.51 32.36
N GLN A 6 -1.34 -5.68 31.38
CA GLN A 6 -1.16 -6.07 29.99
C GLN A 6 0.27 -5.79 29.55
N ARG A 7 0.95 -6.83 29.06
CA ARG A 7 2.27 -6.69 28.43
C ARG A 7 2.11 -6.36 26.95
N PHE A 8 2.93 -5.44 26.47
CA PHE A 8 3.08 -5.15 25.05
C PHE A 8 4.55 -5.21 24.65
N GLN A 9 4.83 -5.83 23.50
CA GLN A 9 6.09 -5.62 22.80
C GLN A 9 6.02 -4.29 22.05
N VAL A 10 7.10 -3.53 22.11
CA VAL A 10 7.24 -2.25 21.42
C VAL A 10 8.39 -2.39 20.45
N HIS A 11 8.13 -2.20 19.16
CA HIS A 11 9.14 -2.22 18.11
C HIS A 11 9.22 -0.86 17.44
N GLY A 12 10.43 -0.42 17.08
CA GLY A 12 10.72 0.88 16.47
C GLY A 12 10.81 2.03 17.47
N TRP A 13 10.21 1.88 18.66
CA TRP A 13 10.20 2.88 19.73
C TRP A 13 10.59 2.28 21.08
N ASN A 14 10.69 3.13 22.10
CA ASN A 14 11.02 2.70 23.47
C ASN A 14 12.30 1.84 23.57
N ASN A 15 13.30 2.09 22.71
CA ASN A 15 14.51 1.27 22.59
C ASN A 15 14.22 -0.24 22.39
N ASN A 16 13.12 -0.55 21.72
CA ASN A 16 12.59 -1.90 21.54
C ASN A 16 12.38 -2.67 22.86
N GLN A 17 12.10 -1.96 23.95
CA GLN A 17 11.79 -2.56 25.23
C GLN A 17 10.30 -2.75 25.39
N ASP A 18 9.92 -3.94 25.87
CA ASP A 18 8.55 -4.24 26.26
C ASP A 18 8.07 -3.31 27.37
N ILE A 19 6.76 -3.09 27.40
CA ILE A 19 6.09 -2.36 28.46
C ILE A 19 5.05 -3.24 29.15
N ILE A 20 4.77 -2.91 30.41
CA ILE A 20 3.63 -3.46 31.14
C ILE A 20 2.74 -2.28 31.51
N VAL A 21 1.55 -2.25 30.94
CA VAL A 21 0.49 -1.30 31.31
C VAL A 21 -0.31 -1.93 32.43
N LYS A 22 -0.48 -1.22 33.54
CA LYS A 22 -1.28 -1.72 34.68
C LYS A 22 -2.76 -1.81 34.33
N ALA A 23 -3.49 -2.62 35.08
CA ALA A 23 -4.95 -2.64 35.02
C ALA A 23 -5.51 -1.21 35.06
N ASP A 24 -6.39 -0.89 34.11
CA ASP A 24 -6.99 0.44 33.91
C ASP A 24 -5.97 1.59 33.82
N GLY A 25 -4.72 1.26 33.47
CA GLY A 25 -3.62 2.21 33.37
C GLY A 25 -3.40 2.73 31.95
N GLU A 26 -2.59 3.77 31.88
CA GLU A 26 -2.11 4.36 30.64
C GLU A 26 -0.58 4.31 30.59
N HIS A 27 -0.02 4.28 29.39
CA HIS A 27 1.41 4.38 29.17
C HIS A 27 1.67 5.25 27.93
N SER A 28 2.70 6.07 27.98
CA SER A 28 3.06 6.98 26.89
C SER A 28 4.44 6.66 26.37
N ILE A 29 4.53 6.37 25.07
CA ILE A 29 5.79 6.16 24.36
C ILE A 29 6.03 7.39 23.50
N LYS A 30 7.24 7.97 23.58
CA LYS A 30 7.65 9.01 22.64
C LYS A 30 8.06 8.37 21.32
N ALA A 31 7.39 8.76 20.25
CA ALA A 31 7.72 8.40 18.87
C ALA A 31 8.12 9.67 18.09
N PRO A 32 9.24 9.69 17.37
CA PRO A 32 9.56 10.78 16.45
C PRO A 32 8.58 10.86 15.28
N ASP A 33 8.34 12.06 14.75
CA ASP A 33 7.57 12.23 13.52
C ASP A 33 8.30 11.55 12.34
N GLY A 34 7.51 10.95 11.43
CA GLY A 34 8.01 10.18 10.30
C GLY A 34 8.58 8.81 10.66
N SER A 35 8.46 8.36 11.91
CA SER A 35 8.91 7.04 12.34
C SER A 35 7.79 6.01 12.36
N THR A 36 8.16 4.76 12.11
CA THR A 36 7.25 3.60 12.12
C THR A 36 7.62 2.68 13.26
N GLY A 37 6.61 2.15 13.94
CA GLY A 37 6.76 1.16 15.00
C GLY A 37 5.58 0.20 15.03
N ALA A 38 5.69 -0.81 15.89
CA ALA A 38 4.61 -1.74 16.16
C ALA A 38 4.40 -1.90 17.67
N ILE A 39 3.12 -1.97 18.07
CA ILE A 39 2.70 -2.31 19.42
C ILE A 39 1.98 -3.65 19.33
N ILE A 40 2.48 -4.65 20.04
CA ILE A 40 1.99 -6.01 19.94
C ILE A 40 1.56 -6.49 21.32
N ALA A 41 0.29 -6.84 21.47
CA ALA A 41 -0.24 -7.37 22.72
C ALA A 41 0.24 -8.81 22.95
N ILE A 42 0.63 -9.12 24.19
CA ILE A 42 1.06 -10.45 24.60
C ILE A 42 0.04 -11.04 25.57
N HIS A 43 -0.54 -12.18 25.22
CA HIS A 43 -1.55 -12.90 26.01
C HIS A 43 -1.00 -14.26 26.42
N ASP A 44 -0.89 -14.51 27.73
CA ASP A 44 -0.35 -15.76 28.27
C ASP A 44 1.02 -16.16 27.66
N GLY A 45 1.87 -15.16 27.42
CA GLY A 45 3.20 -15.35 26.82
C GLY A 45 3.19 -15.62 25.31
N GLN A 46 2.04 -15.52 24.66
CA GLN A 46 1.88 -15.67 23.21
C GLN A 46 1.55 -14.34 22.57
N ILE A 47 1.98 -14.17 21.31
CA ILE A 47 1.64 -12.98 20.54
C ILE A 47 0.15 -13.00 20.21
N GLY A 48 -0.51 -11.86 20.41
CA GLY A 48 -1.91 -11.62 20.07
C GLY A 48 -2.04 -10.63 18.91
N GLU A 49 -2.69 -9.50 19.20
CA GLU A 49 -3.00 -8.46 18.23
C GLU A 49 -1.80 -7.52 18.02
N GLN A 50 -1.62 -7.02 16.80
CA GLN A 50 -0.55 -6.09 16.42
C GLN A 50 -1.10 -4.82 15.77
N ALA A 51 -0.79 -3.65 16.35
CA ALA A 51 -0.95 -2.37 15.66
C ALA A 51 0.39 -1.93 15.08
N GLU A 52 0.40 -1.66 13.78
CA GLU A 52 1.49 -0.96 13.12
C GLU A 52 1.12 0.51 13.00
N ILE A 53 2.05 1.39 13.40
CA ILE A 53 1.77 2.81 13.51
C ILE A 53 2.93 3.56 12.87
N THR A 54 2.63 4.46 11.94
CA THR A 54 3.57 5.43 11.42
C THR A 54 3.14 6.83 11.85
N LYS A 55 3.91 7.44 12.74
CA LYS A 55 3.60 8.76 13.27
C LYS A 55 3.92 9.84 12.25
N CYS A 56 3.01 10.78 12.02
CA CYS A 56 3.14 11.88 11.06
C CYS A 56 3.72 11.39 9.73
N GLY A 57 3.19 10.27 9.25
CA GLY A 57 3.59 9.62 8.03
C GLY A 57 3.12 10.39 6.80
N TYR A 58 2.22 9.79 6.02
CA TYR A 58 1.80 10.35 4.75
C TYR A 58 1.07 11.69 4.93
N MET A 59 1.57 12.76 4.28
CA MET A 59 1.05 14.13 4.37
C MET A 59 0.98 14.69 5.81
N GLY A 60 1.79 14.16 6.73
CA GLY A 60 1.79 14.57 8.14
C GLY A 60 0.71 13.90 8.99
N ASN A 61 -0.10 13.00 8.43
CA ASN A 61 -1.09 12.21 9.16
C ASN A 61 -0.47 10.96 9.79
N ASP A 62 -0.97 10.55 10.95
CA ASP A 62 -0.63 9.24 11.51
C ASP A 62 -1.28 8.15 10.66
N PHE A 63 -0.48 7.19 10.17
CA PHE A 63 -1.00 5.97 9.53
C PHE A 63 -1.08 4.87 10.58
N ILE A 64 -2.22 4.21 10.65
CA ILE A 64 -2.50 3.17 11.62
C ILE A 64 -2.97 1.94 10.85
N ASP A 65 -2.41 0.79 11.16
CA ASP A 65 -2.92 -0.50 10.74
C ASP A 65 -3.07 -1.44 11.94
N MET A 66 -4.10 -2.29 11.92
CA MET A 66 -4.48 -3.13 13.05
C MET A 66 -4.81 -4.55 12.55
N SER A 67 -3.90 -5.47 12.79
CA SER A 67 -4.00 -6.87 12.40
C SER A 67 -4.16 -7.86 13.57
N ASN A 68 -5.01 -8.87 13.36
CA ASN A 68 -5.08 -10.08 14.18
C ASN A 68 -4.28 -11.23 13.56
N ILE A 69 -3.27 -10.92 12.73
CA ILE A 69 -2.48 -11.90 11.98
C ILE A 69 -1.60 -12.77 12.89
N CYS A 70 -1.17 -12.25 14.03
CA CYS A 70 -0.31 -12.95 14.98
C CYS A 70 -1.09 -13.76 16.04
N GLY A 71 -2.42 -13.58 16.09
CA GLY A 71 -3.32 -14.22 17.05
C GLY A 71 -4.32 -13.20 17.61
N ALA A 72 -5.11 -13.64 18.58
CA ALA A 72 -5.87 -12.73 19.44
C ALA A 72 -6.13 -13.38 20.80
N GLY A 73 -6.19 -12.56 21.85
CA GLY A 73 -6.54 -12.94 23.22
C GLY A 73 -7.25 -11.82 23.98
N GLY A 74 -7.44 -10.66 23.34
CA GLY A 74 -8.12 -9.51 23.89
C GLY A 74 -8.80 -8.68 22.80
N ASN A 75 -9.26 -7.50 23.18
CA ASN A 75 -9.85 -6.53 22.26
C ASN A 75 -8.88 -5.35 22.13
N MET A 76 -8.04 -5.38 21.11
CA MET A 76 -7.16 -4.25 20.81
C MET A 76 -7.85 -3.33 19.79
N ILE A 77 -7.87 -2.05 20.14
CA ILE A 77 -8.28 -0.98 19.22
C ILE A 77 -7.18 0.07 19.20
N VAL A 78 -7.07 0.77 18.08
CA VAL A 78 -6.12 1.85 17.90
C VAL A 78 -6.81 2.99 17.17
N GLN A 79 -6.54 4.23 17.59
CA GLN A 79 -7.14 5.43 17.03
C GLN A 79 -6.22 6.64 17.25
N GLN A 80 -6.32 7.65 16.39
CA GLN A 80 -5.78 8.97 16.68
C GLN A 80 -6.58 9.60 17.82
N VAL A 81 -5.90 10.28 18.73
CA VAL A 81 -6.54 10.88 19.90
C VAL A 81 -7.49 11.98 19.44
N GLY A 82 -8.77 11.86 19.83
CA GLY A 82 -9.82 12.82 19.49
C GLY A 82 -10.50 12.58 18.14
N ASP A 83 -10.07 11.58 17.35
CA ASP A 83 -10.67 11.25 16.06
C ASP A 83 -11.15 9.80 16.02
N ASN A 84 -12.43 9.59 16.33
CA ASN A 84 -13.05 8.26 16.27
C ASN A 84 -13.15 7.70 14.84
N GLY A 85 -13.11 8.55 13.80
CA GLY A 85 -13.15 8.10 12.40
C GLY A 85 -11.87 7.36 11.99
N THR A 86 -10.78 7.53 12.76
CA THR A 86 -9.51 6.81 12.54
C THR A 86 -9.44 5.48 13.31
N ARG A 87 -10.49 5.11 14.03
CA ARG A 87 -10.49 3.89 14.86
C ARG A 87 -10.40 2.65 13.99
N LYS A 88 -9.44 1.79 14.30
CA LYS A 88 -9.30 0.45 13.74
C LYS A 88 -9.37 -0.61 14.84
N GLY A 89 -9.78 -1.81 14.45
CA GLY A 89 -9.98 -2.96 15.34
C GLY A 89 -11.42 -3.08 15.84
N ASP A 90 -11.74 -4.26 16.37
CA ASP A 90 -13.07 -4.56 16.91
C ASP A 90 -13.05 -4.50 18.44
N PRO A 91 -13.72 -3.51 19.08
CA PRO A 91 -13.75 -3.39 20.54
C PRO A 91 -14.48 -4.56 21.22
N LYS A 92 -15.18 -5.40 20.45
CA LYS A 92 -15.89 -6.59 20.90
C LYS A 92 -15.37 -7.87 20.25
N PHE A 93 -14.14 -7.86 19.73
CA PHE A 93 -13.58 -8.98 18.97
C PHE A 93 -13.73 -10.33 19.70
N MET A 94 -13.29 -10.42 20.95
CA MET A 94 -13.35 -11.66 21.74
C MET A 94 -14.78 -12.07 22.08
N GLN A 95 -15.72 -11.13 22.21
CA GLN A 95 -17.14 -11.43 22.39
C GLN A 95 -17.73 -12.02 21.10
N HIS A 96 -17.47 -11.39 19.94
CA HIS A 96 -17.90 -11.93 18.65
C HIS A 96 -17.26 -13.27 18.34
N LEU A 97 -15.98 -13.47 18.69
CA LEU A 97 -15.27 -14.74 18.58
C LEU A 97 -15.93 -15.82 19.44
N ASN A 98 -16.28 -15.49 20.69
CA ASN A 98 -17.00 -16.40 21.57
C ASN A 98 -18.39 -16.74 21.02
N ASP A 99 -19.15 -15.76 20.53
CA ASP A 99 -20.47 -15.98 19.95
C ASP A 99 -20.39 -16.88 18.70
N ALA A 100 -19.42 -16.62 17.82
CA ALA A 100 -19.14 -17.44 16.65
C ALA A 100 -18.73 -18.86 17.03
N TRP A 101 -17.87 -19.00 18.05
CA TRP A 101 -17.42 -20.30 18.55
C TRP A 101 -18.58 -21.12 19.12
N HIS A 102 -19.46 -20.53 19.93
CA HIS A 102 -20.59 -21.25 20.48
C HIS A 102 -21.57 -21.73 19.41
N LYS A 103 -21.77 -20.92 18.36
CA LYS A 103 -22.62 -21.25 17.20
C LYS A 103 -21.98 -22.22 16.21
N ALA A 104 -20.65 -22.37 16.24
CA ALA A 104 -19.93 -23.26 15.33
C ALA A 104 -20.36 -24.72 15.51
N SER A 105 -20.46 -25.44 14.40
CA SER A 105 -20.73 -26.88 14.38
C SER A 105 -19.62 -27.64 15.12
N GLN A 106 -19.92 -28.85 15.61
CA GLN A 106 -18.89 -29.69 16.24
C GLN A 106 -17.73 -29.98 15.28
N HIS A 107 -18.04 -30.18 14.00
CA HIS A 107 -17.03 -30.35 12.95
C HIS A 107 -16.06 -29.16 12.88
N ASN A 108 -16.57 -27.92 12.81
CA ASN A 108 -15.72 -26.72 12.79
C ASN A 108 -14.89 -26.61 14.08
N LYS A 109 -15.48 -26.93 15.23
CA LYS A 109 -14.76 -26.93 16.51
C LYS A 109 -13.62 -27.94 16.52
N ASP A 110 -13.85 -29.13 15.96
CA ASP A 110 -12.84 -30.19 15.87
C ASP A 110 -11.70 -29.81 14.92
N GLU A 111 -11.99 -29.13 13.81
CA GLU A 111 -10.99 -28.61 12.86
C GLU A 111 -10.13 -27.47 13.45
N LEU A 112 -10.73 -26.66 14.33
CA LEU A 112 -10.09 -25.48 14.91
C LEU A 112 -9.48 -25.72 16.29
N LYS A 113 -9.62 -26.91 16.88
CA LYS A 113 -9.19 -27.19 18.27
C LYS A 113 -7.69 -27.00 18.53
N SER A 114 -6.84 -27.06 17.50
CA SER A 114 -5.40 -26.81 17.63
C SER A 114 -5.04 -25.33 17.67
N CYS A 115 -5.95 -24.45 17.22
CA CYS A 115 -5.72 -23.02 17.09
C CYS A 115 -6.76 -22.15 17.82
N ILE A 116 -7.81 -22.73 18.41
CA ILE A 116 -8.74 -22.05 19.33
C ILE A 116 -8.56 -22.64 20.74
N PHE A 117 -8.19 -21.78 21.68
CA PHE A 117 -7.93 -22.16 23.06
C PHE A 117 -9.08 -21.71 23.94
N THR A 118 -9.67 -22.65 24.67
CA THR A 118 -10.86 -22.39 25.49
C THR A 118 -10.62 -22.62 26.97
N ARG A 119 -11.39 -21.93 27.81
CA ARG A 119 -11.50 -22.15 29.26
C ARG A 119 -12.96 -22.11 29.63
N ASN A 120 -13.46 -23.20 30.22
CA ASN A 120 -14.88 -23.34 30.58
C ASN A 120 -15.84 -23.09 29.39
N GLY A 121 -15.47 -23.57 28.21
CA GLY A 121 -16.25 -23.41 26.97
C GLY A 121 -16.03 -22.09 26.23
N ASN A 122 -15.51 -21.06 26.89
CA ASN A 122 -15.24 -19.75 26.28
C ASN A 122 -13.84 -19.69 25.65
N VAL A 123 -13.72 -19.09 24.48
CA VAL A 123 -12.45 -18.77 23.83
C VAL A 123 -11.70 -17.74 24.66
N VAL A 124 -10.48 -18.08 25.07
CA VAL A 124 -9.55 -17.19 25.79
C VAL A 124 -8.41 -16.71 24.89
N ARG A 125 -8.13 -17.44 23.81
CA ARG A 125 -7.09 -17.10 22.83
C ARG A 125 -7.35 -17.83 21.52
N MET A 126 -6.93 -17.24 20.41
CA MET A 126 -6.75 -17.90 19.12
C MET A 126 -5.28 -17.84 18.67
N GLY A 127 -4.86 -18.82 17.90
CA GLY A 127 -3.58 -18.84 17.19
C GLY A 127 -3.57 -17.83 16.04
N ALA A 128 -2.41 -17.73 15.38
CA ALA A 128 -2.19 -16.82 14.28
C ALA A 128 -2.91 -17.30 13.00
N PRO A 129 -3.90 -16.57 12.44
CA PRO A 129 -4.63 -16.99 11.24
C PRO A 129 -3.71 -17.29 10.04
N LYS A 130 -2.55 -16.61 9.95
CA LYS A 130 -1.53 -16.89 8.93
C LYS A 130 -1.03 -18.34 8.89
N ASP A 131 -1.06 -19.02 10.04
CA ASP A 131 -0.56 -20.39 10.16
C ASP A 131 -1.69 -21.42 9.98
N PHE A 132 -2.96 -20.97 9.92
CA PHE A 132 -4.15 -21.81 9.91
C PHE A 132 -5.23 -21.23 8.96
N PRO A 133 -5.22 -21.56 7.65
CA PRO A 133 -6.19 -21.04 6.69
C PRO A 133 -7.67 -21.26 7.09
N GLN A 134 -7.97 -22.37 7.76
CA GLN A 134 -9.31 -22.65 8.29
C GLN A 134 -9.72 -21.69 9.43
N LEU A 135 -8.75 -21.24 10.23
CA LEU A 135 -8.98 -20.24 11.27
C LEU A 135 -9.26 -18.88 10.64
N GLU A 136 -8.52 -18.50 9.60
CA GLU A 136 -8.79 -17.28 8.85
C GLU A 136 -10.24 -17.25 8.34
N ASN A 137 -10.69 -18.33 7.68
CA ASN A 137 -12.07 -18.44 7.21
C ASN A 137 -13.09 -18.30 8.35
N PHE A 138 -12.82 -18.92 9.49
CA PHE A 138 -13.67 -18.81 10.66
C PHE A 138 -13.73 -17.38 11.22
N VAL A 139 -12.59 -16.69 11.35
CA VAL A 139 -12.52 -15.32 11.85
C VAL A 139 -13.23 -14.34 10.91
N ARG A 140 -13.05 -14.52 9.59
CA ARG A 140 -13.76 -13.74 8.59
C ARG A 140 -15.29 -13.87 8.71
N SER A 141 -15.81 -15.01 9.16
CA SER A 141 -17.26 -15.18 9.30
C SER A 141 -17.94 -14.21 10.28
N PHE A 142 -17.19 -13.54 11.17
CA PHE A 142 -17.74 -12.58 12.13
C PHE A 142 -17.02 -11.22 12.18
N ALA A 143 -15.77 -11.14 11.72
CA ALA A 143 -14.91 -9.96 11.83
C ALA A 143 -14.46 -9.37 10.48
N ASP A 144 -14.95 -9.89 9.35
CA ASP A 144 -14.64 -9.35 8.03
C ASP A 144 -15.02 -7.86 7.92
N GLY A 145 -14.11 -7.05 7.37
CA GLY A 145 -14.23 -5.59 7.30
C GLY A 145 -14.01 -4.82 8.62
N LYS A 146 -13.99 -5.47 9.80
CA LYS A 146 -13.84 -4.80 11.11
C LYS A 146 -12.40 -4.69 11.59
N THR A 147 -11.55 -5.62 11.16
CA THR A 147 -10.14 -5.73 11.55
C THR A 147 -9.41 -6.52 10.48
N TYR A 148 -8.11 -6.27 10.30
CA TYR A 148 -7.35 -6.99 9.30
C TYR A 148 -7.10 -8.44 9.76
N ILE A 149 -7.43 -9.39 8.90
CA ILE A 149 -7.35 -10.82 9.18
C ILE A 149 -6.48 -11.51 8.14
N GLY A 150 -5.53 -12.35 8.56
CA GLY A 150 -4.77 -13.20 7.66
C GLY A 150 -3.53 -12.54 7.06
N ILE A 151 -2.89 -13.24 6.11
CA ILE A 151 -1.74 -12.75 5.36
C ILE A 151 -2.32 -11.99 4.18
N GLY A 152 -2.28 -10.65 4.17
CA GLY A 152 -2.85 -9.85 3.09
C GLY A 152 -2.14 -10.06 1.76
N SER A 153 -1.93 -8.98 1.00
CA SER A 153 -1.23 -9.07 -0.28
C SER A 153 0.29 -9.33 -0.09
N TRP A 154 0.64 -10.57 0.25
CA TRP A 154 2.02 -11.00 0.49
C TRP A 154 2.37 -12.21 -0.38
N GLY A 155 3.62 -12.25 -0.87
CA GLY A 155 4.11 -13.37 -1.68
C GLY A 155 3.42 -13.56 -3.05
N GLY A 156 2.84 -12.51 -3.63
CA GLY A 156 2.11 -12.59 -4.90
C GLY A 156 0.62 -12.93 -4.78
N SER A 157 0.11 -13.14 -3.56
CA SER A 157 -1.33 -13.18 -3.30
C SER A 157 -1.91 -11.77 -3.43
N PRO A 158 -3.10 -11.59 -4.07
CA PRO A 158 -3.78 -10.30 -4.07
C PRO A 158 -4.34 -9.91 -2.68
N GLY A 159 -4.29 -10.83 -1.70
CA GLY A 159 -4.92 -10.65 -0.40
C GLY A 159 -6.45 -10.65 -0.48
N ASN A 160 -7.11 -10.39 0.65
CA ASN A 160 -8.55 -10.23 0.68
C ASN A 160 -8.93 -8.75 0.43
N GLY A 161 -9.92 -8.53 -0.44
CA GLY A 161 -10.34 -7.18 -0.81
C GLY A 161 -10.88 -6.34 0.35
N ASN A 162 -11.56 -6.96 1.32
CA ASN A 162 -12.11 -6.27 2.48
C ASN A 162 -11.02 -5.83 3.46
N ASP A 163 -9.94 -6.61 3.60
CA ASP A 163 -8.77 -6.22 4.38
C ASP A 163 -8.05 -5.01 3.77
N ASN A 164 -7.99 -4.96 2.43
CA ASN A 164 -7.40 -3.84 1.70
C ASN A 164 -8.29 -2.58 1.76
N ASN A 165 -9.59 -2.73 2.03
CA ASN A 165 -10.58 -1.66 2.04
C ASN A 165 -10.92 -1.14 3.45
N GLN A 166 -10.09 -1.40 4.46
CA GLN A 166 -10.35 -0.97 5.85
C GLN A 166 -10.13 0.56 6.04
N ILE A 167 -11.08 1.32 5.52
CA ILE A 167 -11.40 2.71 5.86
C ILE A 167 -12.87 2.68 6.30
N SER A 168 -13.13 3.13 7.53
CA SER A 168 -14.29 2.85 8.37
C SER A 168 -15.68 3.08 7.75
N ASP A 169 -16.63 2.27 8.23
CA ASP A 169 -18.10 2.27 8.06
C ASP A 169 -18.86 3.57 8.45
N GLU A 170 -18.35 4.76 8.14
CA GLU A 170 -19.19 5.97 8.04
C GLU A 170 -19.10 6.50 6.61
N SER A 171 -20.26 6.70 5.97
CA SER A 171 -20.36 6.78 4.52
C SER A 171 -19.43 7.84 3.90
N PRO A 172 -18.87 7.59 2.69
CA PRO A 172 -18.09 8.57 1.92
C PRO A 172 -18.83 9.91 1.70
N GLU A 173 -20.16 9.92 1.84
CA GLU A 173 -21.02 11.08 1.66
C GLU A 173 -20.98 12.05 2.85
N ALA A 174 -20.62 11.58 4.06
CA ALA A 174 -20.43 12.46 5.23
C ALA A 174 -19.11 13.25 5.17
N LEU A 175 -18.10 12.74 4.46
CA LEU A 175 -16.78 13.35 4.35
C LEU A 175 -16.65 14.37 3.20
N LEU A 176 -17.50 14.26 2.17
CA LEU A 176 -17.57 15.29 1.11
C LEU A 176 -18.24 16.59 1.58
N GLY A 177 -19.11 16.55 2.60
CA GLY A 177 -19.82 17.72 3.12
C GLY A 177 -18.99 18.60 4.08
N LEU A 178 -18.03 18.02 4.80
CA LEU A 178 -17.29 18.72 5.87
C LEU A 178 -15.93 19.29 5.44
N VAL A 179 -15.35 18.80 4.34
CA VAL A 179 -14.09 19.36 3.79
C VAL A 179 -14.33 20.57 2.88
N GLN A 180 -15.59 20.84 2.51
CA GLN A 180 -15.93 21.96 1.62
C GLN A 180 -16.43 23.23 2.34
N GLN A 181 -16.58 23.21 3.68
CA GLN A 181 -17.17 24.32 4.43
C GLN A 181 -16.27 24.98 5.48
N GLN A 182 -14.99 24.63 5.57
CA GLN A 182 -14.03 25.39 6.40
C GLN A 182 -12.72 25.64 5.67
N ARG A 183 -12.73 26.66 4.81
CA ARG A 183 -11.64 27.63 4.62
C ARG A 183 -12.16 28.80 3.80
N GLU A 184 -12.88 29.69 4.47
CA GLU A 184 -13.01 31.07 4.02
C GLU A 184 -11.66 31.79 4.26
N THR A 185 -10.88 31.98 3.20
CA THR A 185 -10.33 33.31 2.89
C THR A 185 -10.12 33.40 1.37
N PRO A 186 -10.62 34.46 0.71
CA PRO A 186 -10.72 34.54 -0.76
C PRO A 186 -9.38 34.93 -1.39
N GLY A 187 -8.94 34.14 -2.37
CA GLY A 187 -7.71 34.45 -3.10
C GLY A 187 -7.28 33.37 -4.10
N LEU A 188 -7.97 33.34 -5.25
CA LEU A 188 -7.41 33.07 -6.57
C LEU A 188 -6.37 31.94 -6.71
N HIS A 189 -6.79 30.73 -7.12
CA HIS A 189 -6.10 29.97 -8.16
C HIS A 189 -7.08 29.00 -8.85
N LYS A 190 -7.32 29.24 -10.15
CA LYS A 190 -8.01 28.32 -11.04
C LYS A 190 -7.19 27.03 -11.17
N PRO A 191 -7.78 25.83 -11.10
CA PRO A 191 -7.09 24.62 -11.54
C PRO A 191 -6.89 24.72 -13.06
N LEU A 192 -5.63 24.72 -13.50
CA LEU A 192 -5.26 24.55 -14.90
C LEU A 192 -5.49 23.08 -15.30
N SER A 193 -6.70 22.79 -15.74
CA SER A 193 -6.94 21.59 -16.53
C SER A 193 -6.43 21.86 -17.95
N HIS A 194 -5.20 21.45 -18.24
CA HIS A 194 -4.70 21.39 -19.60
C HIS A 194 -5.20 20.12 -20.26
N THR A 195 -6.36 20.22 -20.93
CA THR A 195 -6.77 19.23 -21.92
C THR A 195 -5.81 19.37 -23.11
N LEU A 196 -4.79 18.51 -23.19
CA LEU A 196 -3.93 18.42 -24.36
C LEU A 196 -4.77 17.93 -25.54
N ALA A 197 -4.85 18.74 -26.61
CA ALA A 197 -5.49 18.32 -27.85
C ALA A 197 -4.69 17.15 -28.45
N VAL A 198 -5.32 15.97 -28.51
CA VAL A 198 -4.70 14.74 -29.00
C VAL A 198 -4.63 14.81 -30.52
N THR A 199 -3.44 15.07 -31.05
CA THR A 199 -3.11 14.71 -32.44
C THR A 199 -2.66 13.25 -32.44
N ASP A 200 -3.05 12.48 -33.45
CA ASP A 200 -2.73 11.05 -33.54
C ASP A 200 -1.23 10.86 -33.84
N GLN A 201 -0.41 10.65 -32.81
CA GLN A 201 1.06 10.63 -32.90
C GLN A 201 1.68 9.23 -33.13
N GLY A 202 0.86 8.21 -33.41
CA GLY A 202 1.31 6.81 -33.50
C GLY A 202 1.65 6.17 -32.12
N PRO A 203 2.22 4.95 -32.09
CA PRO A 203 2.65 4.28 -30.87
C PRO A 203 3.88 4.95 -30.24
N GLY A 204 3.96 4.94 -28.92
CA GLY A 204 5.07 5.59 -28.20
C GLY A 204 4.72 5.98 -26.77
N ILE A 205 5.54 6.84 -26.19
CA ILE A 205 5.31 7.35 -24.83
C ILE A 205 5.23 8.88 -24.79
N HIS A 206 4.32 9.43 -24.00
CA HIS A 206 4.48 10.81 -23.53
C HIS A 206 5.46 10.79 -22.38
N LEU A 207 6.60 11.44 -22.54
CA LEU A 207 7.56 11.60 -21.48
C LEU A 207 7.46 13.00 -20.92
N THR A 208 7.31 13.13 -19.61
CA THR A 208 7.29 14.43 -18.92
C THR A 208 8.35 14.47 -17.84
N ASN A 209 9.19 15.50 -17.87
CA ASN A 209 10.11 15.85 -16.79
C ASN A 209 9.39 16.82 -15.85
N LYS A 210 9.02 16.38 -14.65
CA LYS A 210 8.43 17.21 -13.61
C LYS A 210 9.42 17.68 -12.55
N SER A 211 10.69 17.32 -12.68
CA SER A 211 11.74 17.85 -11.82
C SER A 211 11.89 19.37 -12.00
N ASN A 212 12.60 19.98 -11.04
CA ASN A 212 13.10 21.34 -11.15
C ASN A 212 14.44 21.46 -11.91
N HIS A 213 14.92 20.37 -12.53
CA HIS A 213 16.18 20.30 -13.26
C HIS A 213 16.00 19.80 -14.70
N GLU A 214 16.97 20.08 -15.58
CA GLU A 214 16.98 19.48 -16.91
C GLU A 214 17.63 18.09 -16.85
N HIS A 215 17.06 17.15 -17.60
CA HIS A 215 17.35 15.73 -17.44
C HIS A 215 17.38 15.02 -18.78
N ASP A 216 18.33 14.09 -18.91
CA ASP A 216 18.42 13.16 -20.04
C ASP A 216 17.68 11.87 -19.69
N PHE A 217 16.76 11.46 -20.53
CA PHE A 217 15.99 10.23 -20.36
C PHE A 217 16.45 9.20 -21.38
N VAL A 218 17.06 8.13 -20.89
CA VAL A 218 17.73 7.13 -21.73
C VAL A 218 16.86 5.88 -21.84
N PHE A 219 16.58 5.50 -23.07
CA PHE A 219 15.81 4.31 -23.44
C PHE A 219 16.75 3.15 -23.73
N TYR A 220 16.38 1.97 -23.25
CA TYR A 220 17.10 0.72 -23.48
C TYR A 220 16.12 -0.30 -24.03
N ASP A 221 16.52 -1.03 -25.07
CA ASP A 221 15.76 -2.17 -25.58
C ASP A 221 16.05 -3.41 -24.73
N ASN A 222 15.06 -4.28 -24.56
CA ASN A 222 15.22 -5.56 -23.88
C ASN A 222 15.76 -6.60 -24.88
N TYR A 223 17.03 -6.48 -25.24
CA TYR A 223 17.67 -7.32 -26.27
C TYR A 223 17.92 -8.78 -25.81
N TRP A 224 17.63 -9.13 -24.56
CA TRP A 224 17.66 -10.51 -24.03
C TRP A 224 16.33 -11.28 -24.24
N ASN A 225 15.47 -10.84 -25.18
CA ASN A 225 14.22 -11.50 -25.52
C ASN A 225 14.41 -13.01 -25.85
N GLY A 226 14.02 -13.92 -24.94
CA GLY A 226 14.06 -15.36 -25.24
C GLY A 226 13.67 -16.38 -24.18
N ASN A 227 13.65 -16.08 -22.88
CA ASN A 227 13.37 -17.10 -21.84
C ASN A 227 12.42 -16.66 -20.71
N GLY A 228 11.80 -15.49 -20.82
CA GLY A 228 10.84 -15.01 -19.83
C GLY A 228 11.46 -14.45 -18.53
N THR A 229 12.77 -14.18 -18.51
CA THR A 229 13.40 -13.48 -17.38
C THR A 229 14.01 -12.16 -17.86
N ALA A 230 13.28 -11.05 -17.69
CA ALA A 230 13.80 -9.72 -17.97
C ALA A 230 14.93 -9.40 -16.98
N GLY A 231 16.17 -9.31 -17.48
CA GLY A 231 17.31 -8.85 -16.70
C GLY A 231 17.45 -7.34 -16.77
N ALA A 232 17.75 -6.68 -15.64
CA ALA A 232 17.97 -5.25 -15.54
C ALA A 232 19.34 -4.81 -16.14
N ASN A 233 19.55 -4.99 -17.45
CA ASN A 233 20.76 -4.55 -18.16
C ASN A 233 20.63 -3.13 -18.74
N PHE A 234 21.62 -2.27 -18.51
CA PHE A 234 21.65 -0.85 -18.91
C PHE A 234 22.88 -0.49 -19.75
N ASP A 235 23.36 -1.44 -20.55
CA ASP A 235 24.63 -1.37 -21.27
C ASP A 235 24.49 -1.02 -22.76
N HIS A 236 23.27 -1.07 -23.31
CA HIS A 236 22.97 -0.78 -24.72
C HIS A 236 21.87 0.29 -24.84
N PRO A 237 22.20 1.58 -24.62
CA PRO A 237 21.24 2.67 -24.78
C PRO A 237 20.82 2.77 -26.24
N LEU A 238 19.51 2.79 -26.49
CA LEU A 238 18.93 2.92 -27.82
C LEU A 238 18.79 4.39 -28.23
N LYS A 239 18.31 5.23 -27.30
CA LYS A 239 18.00 6.64 -27.56
C LYS A 239 18.03 7.43 -26.26
N SER A 240 18.36 8.72 -26.33
CA SER A 240 18.19 9.67 -25.23
C SER A 240 17.24 10.80 -25.63
N VAL A 241 16.48 11.31 -24.69
CA VAL A 241 15.60 12.48 -24.83
C VAL A 241 15.93 13.48 -23.73
N HIS A 242 16.33 14.68 -24.12
CA HIS A 242 16.66 15.75 -23.19
C HIS A 242 15.41 16.61 -22.93
N LEU A 243 15.00 16.74 -21.66
CA LEU A 243 13.84 17.57 -21.28
C LEU A 243 14.21 18.61 -20.22
N LYS A 244 13.80 19.85 -20.47
CA LYS A 244 13.82 20.94 -19.49
C LYS A 244 12.84 20.67 -18.33
N PRO A 245 12.99 21.37 -17.19
CA PRO A 245 12.02 21.31 -16.10
C PRO A 245 10.59 21.54 -16.59
N ASN A 246 9.65 20.72 -16.14
CA ASN A 246 8.22 20.75 -16.48
C ASN A 246 7.88 20.55 -17.97
N ALA A 247 8.85 20.18 -18.81
CA ALA A 247 8.62 19.93 -20.23
C ALA A 247 8.07 18.52 -20.47
N SER A 248 7.28 18.39 -21.53
CA SER A 248 6.81 17.09 -22.04
C SER A 248 7.19 16.93 -23.50
N GLN A 249 7.45 15.70 -23.91
CA GLN A 249 7.70 15.33 -25.30
C GLN A 249 7.12 13.95 -25.58
N PHE A 250 6.45 13.81 -26.73
CA PHE A 250 6.13 12.50 -27.26
C PHE A 250 7.35 11.83 -27.88
N VAL A 251 7.61 10.59 -27.48
CA VAL A 251 8.70 9.77 -27.98
C VAL A 251 8.11 8.63 -28.81
N PRO A 252 8.17 8.73 -30.16
CA PRO A 252 7.69 7.66 -31.01
C PRO A 252 8.58 6.43 -30.88
N LEU A 253 7.95 5.26 -30.78
CA LEU A 253 8.62 3.96 -30.63
C LEU A 253 7.87 2.90 -31.47
N PRO A 254 8.56 1.89 -32.02
CA PRO A 254 7.90 0.84 -32.79
C PRO A 254 6.99 0.01 -31.88
N THR A 255 5.88 -0.55 -32.39
CA THR A 255 4.98 -1.38 -31.57
C THR A 255 5.67 -2.63 -31.02
N SER A 256 6.71 -3.11 -31.69
CA SER A 256 7.56 -4.21 -31.24
C SER A 256 8.49 -3.85 -30.08
N PHE A 257 8.58 -2.58 -29.68
CA PHE A 257 9.48 -2.15 -28.61
C PHE A 257 9.07 -2.80 -27.28
N LYS A 258 10.06 -3.42 -26.64
CA LYS A 258 9.98 -3.96 -25.28
C LYS A 258 11.22 -3.54 -24.56
N GLY A 259 11.12 -2.64 -23.60
CA GLY A 259 12.31 -2.04 -23.04
C GLY A 259 11.98 -1.14 -21.88
N ARG A 260 12.85 -0.18 -21.63
CA ARG A 260 12.76 0.67 -20.46
C ARG A 260 13.27 2.07 -20.70
N VAL A 261 12.88 2.99 -19.84
CA VAL A 261 13.40 4.36 -19.78
C VAL A 261 13.81 4.70 -18.35
N GLN A 262 14.93 5.40 -18.20
CA GLN A 262 15.41 5.90 -16.90
C GLN A 262 15.99 7.31 -17.03
N HIS A 263 16.23 7.94 -15.89
CA HIS A 263 17.02 9.17 -15.82
C HIS A 263 18.53 8.90 -15.93
N GLY A 264 19.18 9.47 -16.93
CA GLY A 264 20.61 9.32 -17.20
C GLY A 264 21.05 7.88 -17.43
N THR A 265 22.34 7.60 -17.21
CA THR A 265 22.95 6.26 -17.36
C THR A 265 23.47 5.70 -16.04
N GLN A 266 23.35 6.45 -14.94
CA GLN A 266 23.93 6.07 -13.65
C GLN A 266 23.06 5.07 -12.91
N LEU A 267 23.70 4.08 -12.30
CA LEU A 267 23.09 3.10 -11.40
C LEU A 267 23.56 3.36 -9.96
N PRO A 268 22.74 3.06 -8.93
CA PRO A 268 21.38 2.53 -8.99
C PRO A 268 20.34 3.58 -9.41
N CYS A 269 19.23 3.18 -10.06
CA CYS A 269 18.15 4.07 -10.52
C CYS A 269 16.75 3.40 -10.48
N THR A 270 15.69 4.22 -10.53
CA THR A 270 14.34 3.78 -10.95
C THR A 270 14.30 3.74 -12.46
N TRP A 271 13.59 2.78 -13.02
CA TRP A 271 13.21 2.80 -14.42
C TRP A 271 11.75 2.38 -14.60
N VAL A 272 11.22 2.75 -15.75
CA VAL A 272 9.92 2.29 -16.24
C VAL A 272 10.19 1.21 -17.27
N GLU A 273 9.68 0.01 -17.06
CA GLU A 273 9.70 -1.05 -18.06
C GLU A 273 8.35 -1.09 -18.78
N PHE A 274 8.37 -1.28 -20.10
CA PHE A 274 7.16 -1.29 -20.90
C PHE A 274 7.34 -2.03 -22.23
N GLN A 275 6.24 -2.59 -22.71
CA GLN A 275 6.09 -3.14 -24.05
C GLN A 275 4.91 -2.46 -24.74
N LEU A 276 5.04 -2.07 -26.00
CA LEU A 276 3.97 -1.34 -26.70
C LEU A 276 2.93 -2.26 -27.35
N GLU A 277 3.25 -3.53 -27.51
CA GLU A 277 2.32 -4.55 -28.00
C GLU A 277 2.63 -5.91 -27.38
N ALA A 278 1.83 -6.29 -26.40
CA ALA A 278 1.91 -7.61 -25.77
C ALA A 278 1.30 -8.68 -26.69
N SER A 279 1.87 -9.88 -26.67
CA SER A 279 1.44 -10.97 -27.56
C SER A 279 0.09 -11.58 -27.16
N ASN A 280 -0.35 -11.39 -25.92
CA ASN A 280 -1.58 -11.99 -25.39
C ASN A 280 -2.83 -11.15 -25.67
N ASP A 281 -2.75 -9.82 -25.54
CA ASP A 281 -3.91 -8.93 -25.68
C ASP A 281 -3.69 -7.77 -26.68
N HIS A 282 -2.52 -7.71 -27.33
CA HIS A 282 -2.11 -6.66 -28.27
C HIS A 282 -2.14 -5.24 -27.68
N ALA A 283 -2.22 -5.09 -26.35
CA ALA A 283 -2.16 -3.81 -25.67
C ALA A 283 -0.70 -3.44 -25.33
N ALA A 284 -0.46 -2.15 -25.07
CA ALA A 284 0.75 -1.73 -24.38
C ALA A 284 0.64 -2.07 -22.90
N HIS A 285 1.73 -2.51 -22.28
CA HIS A 285 1.85 -2.76 -20.85
C HIS A 285 3.09 -2.09 -20.29
N GLY A 286 3.05 -1.62 -19.05
CA GLY A 286 4.25 -1.12 -18.38
C GLY A 286 4.12 -1.04 -16.87
N ASP A 287 5.28 -1.07 -16.21
CA ASP A 287 5.44 -1.04 -14.76
C ASP A 287 6.59 -0.10 -14.35
N ILE A 288 6.79 0.03 -13.04
CA ILE A 288 7.91 0.77 -12.45
C ILE A 288 8.73 -0.21 -11.64
N SER A 289 10.04 -0.25 -11.89
CA SER A 289 10.94 -1.16 -11.21
C SER A 289 12.00 -0.42 -10.39
N LEU A 290 12.22 -0.94 -9.19
CA LEU A 290 13.26 -0.52 -8.24
C LEU A 290 14.32 -1.61 -8.05
N GLN A 291 14.37 -2.62 -8.92
CA GLN A 291 15.15 -3.83 -8.70
C GLN A 291 16.67 -3.58 -8.53
N GLN A 292 17.19 -2.41 -8.97
CA GLN A 292 18.60 -2.03 -8.74
C GLN A 292 18.82 -1.11 -7.53
N GLY A 293 17.83 -0.90 -6.67
CA GLY A 293 18.07 -0.42 -5.30
C GLY A 293 18.12 1.11 -5.10
N ARG A 294 17.59 1.91 -6.04
CA ARG A 294 17.35 3.34 -5.79
C ARG A 294 16.05 3.78 -6.38
N ALA A 295 15.30 4.52 -5.58
CA ALA A 295 14.10 5.17 -6.03
C ALA A 295 14.36 6.66 -6.32
N ILE A 296 14.19 7.02 -7.58
CA ILE A 296 13.82 8.34 -8.05
C ILE A 296 12.34 8.34 -8.43
N ASP A 297 11.72 9.50 -8.30
CA ASP A 297 10.31 9.78 -8.52
C ASP A 297 9.85 9.42 -9.94
N THR A 298 8.92 8.48 -10.10
CA THR A 298 8.39 8.15 -11.43
C THR A 298 6.96 7.63 -11.35
N THR A 299 6.11 7.93 -12.34
CA THR A 299 4.78 7.34 -12.51
C THR A 299 4.55 6.93 -13.97
N VAL A 300 3.68 5.94 -14.17
CA VAL A 300 3.26 5.43 -15.49
C VAL A 300 1.74 5.36 -15.52
N GLY A 301 1.12 5.69 -16.65
CA GLY A 301 -0.33 5.66 -16.84
C GLY A 301 -0.72 5.43 -18.31
N ASN A 302 -1.97 5.03 -18.55
CA ASN A 302 -2.52 4.99 -19.90
C ASN A 302 -2.60 6.43 -20.44
N TRP A 303 -2.32 6.65 -21.72
CA TRP A 303 -2.39 7.98 -22.34
C TRP A 303 -3.69 8.75 -22.03
N ASN A 304 -4.83 8.05 -21.96
CA ASN A 304 -6.13 8.63 -21.59
C ASN A 304 -6.57 8.32 -20.15
N GLY A 305 -5.75 7.59 -19.40
CA GLY A 305 -5.99 7.25 -17.99
C GLY A 305 -5.24 8.21 -17.06
N GLY A 306 -5.74 8.36 -15.84
CA GLY A 306 -4.95 8.96 -14.78
C GLY A 306 -3.68 8.14 -14.47
N PRO A 307 -2.72 8.70 -13.73
CA PRO A 307 -1.54 7.96 -13.28
C PRO A 307 -1.90 6.69 -12.46
N ASN A 308 -1.05 5.67 -12.47
CA ASN A 308 -1.38 4.38 -11.84
C ASN A 308 -1.31 4.42 -10.30
N SER A 309 -2.45 4.24 -9.60
CA SER A 309 -2.49 4.19 -8.12
C SER A 309 -1.58 3.14 -7.52
N ALA A 310 -1.52 1.93 -8.05
CA ALA A 310 -0.78 0.86 -7.38
C ALA A 310 0.73 1.11 -7.45
N ALA A 311 1.21 1.64 -8.57
CA ALA A 311 2.58 2.12 -8.70
C ALA A 311 2.85 3.30 -7.75
N ILE A 312 1.90 4.24 -7.67
CA ILE A 312 1.94 5.36 -6.73
C ILE A 312 1.96 4.89 -5.27
N ASP A 313 1.14 3.92 -4.89
CA ASP A 313 1.04 3.38 -3.54
C ASP A 313 2.30 2.59 -3.18
N TYR A 314 2.83 1.81 -4.12
CA TYR A 314 4.11 1.14 -3.99
C TYR A 314 5.24 2.15 -3.80
N LEU A 315 5.32 3.20 -4.63
CA LEU A 315 6.37 4.22 -4.52
C LEU A 315 6.19 5.08 -3.28
N ASN A 316 4.96 5.42 -2.90
CA ASN A 316 4.66 6.08 -1.63
C ASN A 316 5.13 5.23 -0.44
N ARG A 317 5.00 3.90 -0.51
CA ARG A 317 5.44 2.98 0.54
C ARG A 317 6.95 2.77 0.56
N VAL A 318 7.59 2.58 -0.59
CA VAL A 318 9.01 2.21 -0.68
C VAL A 318 9.93 3.43 -0.69
N VAL A 319 9.46 4.54 -1.24
CA VAL A 319 10.24 5.76 -1.50
C VAL A 319 9.75 6.91 -0.62
N GLY A 320 8.43 7.11 -0.58
CA GLY A 320 7.76 8.13 0.20
C GLY A 320 7.73 9.50 -0.47
N GLN A 321 6.61 10.22 -0.30
CA GLN A 321 6.37 11.57 -0.85
C GLN A 321 7.45 12.61 -0.51
N LYS A 322 8.18 12.38 0.60
CA LYS A 322 9.29 13.23 1.07
C LYS A 322 10.57 13.11 0.22
N ASN A 323 10.77 11.94 -0.38
CA ASN A 323 11.92 11.63 -1.21
C ASN A 323 11.54 11.60 -2.69
N ALA A 324 10.23 11.55 -2.99
CA ALA A 324 9.70 11.63 -4.33
C ALA A 324 8.29 12.24 -4.44
N TYR A 325 8.04 13.24 -5.29
CA TYR A 325 6.73 13.77 -5.63
C TYR A 325 5.92 12.80 -6.53
N ILE A 326 4.73 12.38 -6.07
CA ILE A 326 3.93 11.27 -6.62
C ILE A 326 2.42 11.64 -6.67
N VAL A 327 1.72 11.59 -7.83
CA VAL A 327 0.32 12.11 -7.98
C VAL A 327 -0.70 11.10 -8.57
N GLY A 328 -1.83 10.84 -7.87
CA GLY A 328 -3.21 10.50 -8.33
C GLY A 328 -3.52 9.23 -9.20
N GLY A 329 -4.47 8.37 -8.76
CA GLY A 329 -4.78 6.96 -9.16
C GLY A 329 -5.45 6.55 -10.50
N THR A 330 -5.62 5.25 -10.90
CA THR A 330 -6.03 3.98 -10.22
C THR A 330 -5.51 2.64 -10.85
N GLY A 331 -5.15 1.60 -10.04
CA GLY A 331 -5.16 0.14 -10.35
C GLY A 331 -3.89 -0.63 -10.83
N VAL A 332 -3.52 -1.72 -10.11
CA VAL A 332 -2.58 -2.89 -10.37
C VAL A 332 -1.12 -2.57 -10.80
N PRO A 333 -0.07 -3.39 -10.52
CA PRO A 333 1.33 -3.06 -10.90
C PRO A 333 1.57 -2.84 -12.40
N ASP A 334 0.64 -3.29 -13.24
CA ASP A 334 0.69 -3.19 -14.70
C ASP A 334 -0.30 -2.16 -15.24
N VAL A 335 0.20 -1.17 -15.98
CA VAL A 335 -0.61 -0.23 -16.76
C VAL A 335 -0.83 -0.79 -18.15
N ALA A 336 -2.10 -0.98 -18.55
CA ALA A 336 -2.44 -1.38 -19.91
C ALA A 336 -3.02 -0.23 -20.75
N SER A 337 -2.61 -0.11 -22.02
CA SER A 337 -3.26 0.77 -23.00
C SER A 337 -3.56 0.10 -24.33
N LYS A 338 -4.83 0.19 -24.75
CA LYS A 338 -5.32 -0.39 -26.02
C LYS A 338 -4.84 0.35 -27.27
N ASP A 339 -4.48 1.62 -27.13
CA ASP A 339 -4.01 2.46 -28.26
C ASP A 339 -2.48 2.42 -28.44
N LYS A 340 -1.79 1.55 -27.68
CA LYS A 340 -0.33 1.38 -27.69
C LYS A 340 0.43 2.66 -27.30
N ARG A 341 -0.16 3.45 -26.38
CA ARG A 341 0.43 4.66 -25.81
C ARG A 341 0.41 4.66 -24.30
N LEU A 342 1.52 5.11 -23.71
CA LEU A 342 1.65 5.30 -22.26
C LEU A 342 2.10 6.73 -21.96
N ALA A 343 1.65 7.25 -20.82
CA ALA A 343 2.18 8.47 -20.22
C ALA A 343 3.16 8.08 -19.12
N VAL A 344 4.37 8.64 -19.18
CA VAL A 344 5.44 8.47 -18.20
C VAL A 344 5.82 9.83 -17.66
N VAL A 345 5.77 9.96 -16.33
CA VAL A 345 6.12 11.19 -15.63
C VAL A 345 7.26 10.89 -14.68
N MET A 346 8.39 11.54 -14.84
CA MET A 346 9.55 11.43 -13.95
C MET A 346 9.78 12.76 -13.27
N TYR A 347 10.04 12.77 -11.96
CA TYR A 347 10.23 13.98 -11.17
C TYR A 347 11.65 14.12 -10.64
#